data_AF-A0A1Y1VDR4-F1
#
_entry.id   AF-A0A1Y1VDR4-F1
#
_cell.length_a   1.000
_cell.length_b   1.000
_cell.length_c   1.000
_cell.angle_alpha   90.00
_cell.angle_beta   90.00
_cell.angle_gamma   90.00
#
_symmetry.space_group_name_H-M   'P 1'
#
loop_
_entity.id
_entity.type
_entity.pdbx_description
1 polymer ?
#
loop_
_entity_poly.entity_id
_entity_poly.type
_entity_poly.pdbx_seq_one_letter_code
_entity_poly.pdbx_strand_id
1 'polypeptide(L)'
;MKFLNFITLTISLFSITTIDARRLLVIRHGEKISDDYIDLSDRGNARAQCLYKVFNSNTAFGKPQSIYANKRGSGSHRPYDTVKPLADSYGLRVNEFRKYEPEVNEFVSDVLNKDPSSIILLSSAREWIPVLLKAIGYKIDEDSVDDFDNIWVIENDDKKGHGKLSVKKQKIESCIEYYLEHGHLQPASNASIKKTTIKKTTIKKTSKKTTSKKSTKKTTKRKTKKSSKKSTKKSKSKTVEKEKEKKEKKRKEKELTVSEKLNDNEYITKKIDKYIYK
;
A
#
# COMPACT_ATOMS: atom_id res chain seq x y z
N MET A 1 -55.78 -40.70 -33.48
CA MET A 1 -55.52 -39.77 -32.36
C MET A 1 -54.10 -40.03 -31.85
N LYS A 2 -53.15 -39.13 -32.11
CA LYS A 2 -51.77 -39.23 -31.60
C LYS A 2 -51.51 -37.98 -30.76
N PHE A 3 -51.46 -38.16 -29.44
CA PHE A 3 -51.11 -37.12 -28.49
C PHE A 3 -49.60 -36.85 -28.57
N LEU A 4 -49.23 -35.69 -29.12
CA LEU A 4 -47.86 -35.18 -29.06
C LEU A 4 -47.60 -34.64 -27.66
N ASN A 5 -46.78 -35.36 -26.87
CA ASN A 5 -46.28 -34.89 -25.59
C ASN A 5 -45.25 -33.77 -25.81
N PHE A 6 -45.64 -32.53 -25.52
CA PHE A 6 -44.72 -31.39 -25.42
C PHE A 6 -43.92 -31.50 -24.12
N ILE A 7 -42.70 -32.05 -24.20
CA ILE A 7 -41.73 -31.99 -23.09
C ILE A 7 -41.07 -30.61 -23.15
N THR A 8 -41.61 -29.65 -22.41
CA THR A 8 -40.93 -28.37 -22.13
C THR A 8 -39.75 -28.62 -21.20
N LEU A 9 -38.57 -28.80 -21.79
CA LEU A 9 -37.28 -28.87 -21.10
C LEU A 9 -36.94 -27.47 -20.55
N THR A 10 -37.35 -27.19 -19.32
CA THR A 10 -36.96 -25.98 -18.59
C THR A 10 -35.52 -26.13 -18.11
N ILE A 11 -34.56 -25.68 -18.92
CA ILE A 11 -33.16 -25.53 -18.53
C ILE A 11 -33.09 -24.40 -17.50
N SER A 12 -33.23 -24.75 -16.22
CA SER A 12 -32.98 -23.85 -15.10
C SER A 12 -31.47 -23.56 -15.06
N LEU A 13 -31.07 -22.39 -15.57
CA LEU A 13 -29.71 -21.87 -15.40
C LEU A 13 -29.50 -21.57 -13.91
N PHE A 14 -29.04 -22.57 -13.17
CA PHE A 14 -28.37 -22.35 -11.90
C PHE A 14 -27.14 -21.49 -12.19
N SER A 15 -27.27 -20.19 -11.97
CA SER A 15 -26.14 -19.28 -11.99
C SER A 15 -25.24 -19.70 -10.83
N ILE A 16 -24.18 -20.46 -11.14
CA ILE A 16 -23.13 -20.78 -10.19
C ILE A 16 -22.49 -19.44 -9.85
N THR A 17 -22.91 -18.84 -8.73
CA THR A 17 -22.21 -17.70 -8.18
C THR A 17 -20.85 -18.21 -7.73
N THR A 18 -19.83 -17.92 -8.52
CA THR A 18 -18.45 -18.14 -8.10
C THR A 18 -18.21 -17.24 -6.91
N ILE A 19 -18.28 -17.81 -5.70
CA ILE A 19 -17.81 -17.15 -4.49
C ILE A 19 -16.31 -17.02 -4.68
N ASP A 20 -15.88 -15.83 -5.11
CA ASP A 20 -14.47 -15.53 -5.28
C ASP A 20 -13.83 -15.51 -3.88
N ALA A 21 -13.02 -16.52 -3.59
CA ALA A 21 -12.39 -16.71 -2.29
C ALA A 21 -11.28 -15.67 -2.11
N ARG A 22 -11.68 -14.45 -1.72
CA ARG A 22 -10.77 -13.34 -1.46
C ARG A 22 -10.07 -13.51 -0.12
N ARG A 23 -8.77 -13.15 -0.09
CA ARG A 23 -7.89 -13.25 1.06
C ARG A 23 -7.15 -11.95 1.29
N LEU A 24 -7.18 -11.47 2.53
CA LEU A 24 -6.34 -10.38 2.99
C LEU A 24 -5.21 -10.91 3.86
N LEU A 25 -4.00 -10.44 3.58
CA LEU A 25 -2.79 -10.76 4.32
C LEU A 25 -2.29 -9.46 4.93
N VAL A 26 -2.31 -9.32 6.25
CA VAL A 26 -1.75 -8.15 6.93
C VAL A 26 -0.45 -8.56 7.60
N ILE A 27 0.59 -7.77 7.41
CA ILE A 27 1.89 -7.93 8.06
C ILE A 27 2.32 -6.63 8.72
N ARG A 28 3.12 -6.75 9.77
CA ARG A 28 3.89 -5.65 10.31
C ARG A 28 5.07 -5.33 9.39
N HIS A 29 5.49 -4.07 9.35
CA HIS A 29 6.77 -3.70 8.74
C HIS A 29 7.93 -4.47 9.39
N GLY A 30 9.05 -4.64 8.69
CA GLY A 30 10.26 -5.30 9.21
C GLY A 30 10.96 -4.54 10.33
N GLU A 31 11.96 -5.17 10.92
CA GLU A 31 12.69 -4.67 12.09
C GLU A 31 13.24 -3.24 11.86
N LYS A 32 13.16 -2.41 12.89
CA LYS A 32 13.65 -1.03 12.91
C LYS A 32 14.99 -0.96 13.67
N ILE A 33 15.80 0.06 13.41
CA ILE A 33 17.03 0.32 14.18
C ILE A 33 16.64 0.84 15.59
N SER A 34 15.86 1.92 15.61
CA SER A 34 15.18 2.46 16.79
C SER A 34 13.96 3.27 16.32
N ASP A 35 13.26 3.92 17.24
CA ASP A 35 12.17 4.84 16.91
C ASP A 35 12.63 6.14 16.23
N ASP A 36 13.90 6.51 16.37
CA ASP A 36 14.47 7.74 15.80
C ASP A 36 14.86 7.61 14.32
N TYR A 37 14.87 6.39 13.80
CA TYR A 37 15.20 6.12 12.40
C TYR A 37 13.93 5.89 11.59
N ILE A 38 13.91 6.35 10.35
CA ILE A 38 12.77 6.21 9.43
C ILE A 38 12.78 4.89 8.66
N ASP A 39 13.96 4.27 8.53
CA ASP A 39 14.21 3.12 7.66
C ASP A 39 14.19 1.79 8.43
N LEU A 40 14.32 0.69 7.68
CA LEU A 40 14.51 -0.66 8.21
C LEU A 40 15.94 -0.84 8.73
N SER A 41 16.11 -1.69 9.76
CA SER A 41 17.43 -2.21 10.12
C SER A 41 17.94 -3.20 9.06
N ASP A 42 19.20 -3.63 9.15
CA ASP A 42 19.74 -4.68 8.27
C ASP A 42 18.90 -5.96 8.33
N ARG A 43 18.45 -6.33 9.54
CA ARG A 43 17.52 -7.45 9.73
C ARG A 43 16.17 -7.20 9.07
N GLY A 44 15.63 -5.99 9.18
CA GLY A 44 14.38 -5.61 8.51
C GLY A 44 14.50 -5.62 6.99
N ASN A 45 15.65 -5.21 6.45
CA ASN A 45 15.98 -5.29 5.03
C ASN A 45 16.08 -6.76 4.58
N ALA A 46 16.77 -7.61 5.34
CA ALA A 46 16.83 -9.05 5.07
C ALA A 46 15.43 -9.69 5.08
N ARG A 47 14.58 -9.35 6.05
CA ARG A 47 13.18 -9.77 6.08
C ARG A 47 12.42 -9.36 4.84
N ALA A 48 12.51 -8.09 4.44
CA ALA A 48 11.87 -7.56 3.25
C ALA A 48 12.29 -8.35 1.99
N GLN A 49 13.57 -8.68 1.89
CA GLN A 49 14.12 -9.52 0.81
C GLN A 49 13.68 -10.97 0.88
N CYS A 50 13.28 -11.48 2.04
CA CYS A 50 12.82 -12.87 2.21
C CYS A 50 11.32 -13.08 1.98
N LEU A 51 10.53 -12.00 1.86
CA LEU A 51 9.07 -12.11 1.69
C LEU A 51 8.64 -12.93 0.47
N TYR A 52 9.47 -13.03 -0.59
CA TYR A 52 9.16 -13.88 -1.75
C TYR A 52 9.10 -15.37 -1.39
N LYS A 53 9.78 -15.82 -0.32
CA LYS A 53 9.69 -17.19 0.19
C LYS A 53 8.33 -17.46 0.85
N VAL A 54 7.69 -16.43 1.40
CA VAL A 54 6.39 -16.51 2.07
C VAL A 54 5.25 -16.36 1.08
N PHE A 55 5.36 -15.39 0.18
CA PHE A 55 4.25 -14.94 -0.66
C PHE A 55 4.50 -15.31 -2.12
N ASN A 56 4.36 -16.59 -2.46
CA ASN A 56 4.48 -17.08 -3.83
C ASN A 56 3.41 -18.15 -4.14
N SER A 57 3.28 -18.53 -5.41
CA SER A 57 2.24 -19.46 -5.87
C SER A 57 2.32 -20.87 -5.27
N ASN A 58 3.45 -21.23 -4.66
CA ASN A 58 3.68 -22.56 -4.07
C ASN A 58 3.48 -22.58 -2.54
N THR A 59 3.14 -21.45 -1.92
CA THR A 59 2.90 -21.37 -0.46
C THR A 59 1.42 -21.31 -0.16
N ALA A 60 1.08 -21.61 1.10
CA ALA A 60 -0.29 -21.49 1.59
C ALA A 60 -0.83 -20.05 1.54
N PHE A 61 0.04 -19.04 1.51
CA PHE A 61 -0.35 -17.63 1.43
C PHE A 61 -0.67 -17.19 0.01
N GLY A 62 -0.02 -17.79 -0.99
CA GLY A 62 -0.16 -17.45 -2.40
C GLY A 62 0.64 -16.21 -2.81
N LYS A 63 0.59 -15.90 -4.11
CA LYS A 63 1.19 -14.69 -4.70
C LYS A 63 0.19 -13.52 -4.63
N PRO A 64 0.51 -12.41 -3.94
CA PRO A 64 -0.33 -11.22 -3.92
C PRO A 64 -0.50 -10.65 -5.33
N GLN A 65 -1.69 -10.11 -5.60
CA GLN A 65 -2.03 -9.40 -6.85
C GLN A 65 -2.09 -7.89 -6.63
N SER A 66 -2.41 -7.46 -5.40
CA SER A 66 -2.31 -6.08 -4.94
C SER A 66 -1.50 -5.99 -3.66
N ILE A 67 -0.73 -4.92 -3.52
CA ILE A 67 0.08 -4.62 -2.35
C ILE A 67 -0.20 -3.19 -1.88
N TYR A 68 -0.50 -3.06 -0.60
CA TYR A 68 -0.75 -1.79 0.07
C TYR A 68 0.17 -1.62 1.27
N ALA A 69 0.59 -0.40 1.55
CA ALA A 69 1.36 -0.06 2.74
C ALA A 69 0.86 1.24 3.37
N ASN A 70 1.05 1.42 4.68
CA ASN A 70 0.85 2.74 5.27
C ASN A 70 1.68 3.78 4.49
N LYS A 71 1.07 4.93 4.25
CA LYS A 71 1.70 6.06 3.58
C LYS A 71 2.96 6.48 4.33
N ARG A 72 4.06 6.59 3.58
CA ARG A 72 5.33 7.12 4.03
C ARG A 72 5.15 8.53 4.59
N GLY A 73 5.79 8.79 5.71
CA GLY A 73 5.84 10.11 6.34
C GLY A 73 7.16 10.31 7.04
N SER A 74 7.35 11.50 7.62
CA SER A 74 8.58 11.86 8.32
C SER A 74 8.96 10.93 9.48
N GLY A 75 7.99 10.19 10.04
CA GLY A 75 8.24 9.27 11.15
C GLY A 75 8.51 7.81 10.76
N SER A 76 8.23 7.39 9.52
CA SER A 76 8.49 6.01 9.07
C SER A 76 8.23 5.81 7.59
N HIS A 77 9.16 5.10 6.93
CA HIS A 77 8.97 4.51 5.60
C HIS A 77 8.80 2.99 5.63
N ARG A 78 9.06 2.38 6.78
CA ARG A 78 9.22 0.92 6.95
C ARG A 78 8.09 0.08 6.35
N PRO A 79 6.79 0.38 6.50
CA PRO A 79 5.73 -0.42 5.88
C PRO A 79 5.87 -0.52 4.36
N TYR A 80 6.24 0.57 3.70
CA TYR A 80 6.48 0.59 2.26
C TYR A 80 7.73 -0.22 1.91
N ASP A 81 8.85 0.06 2.59
CA ASP A 81 10.14 -0.57 2.29
C ASP A 81 10.12 -2.09 2.53
N THR A 82 9.31 -2.54 3.49
CA THR A 82 9.16 -3.97 3.82
C THR A 82 8.60 -4.77 2.64
N VAL A 83 7.64 -4.22 1.91
CA VAL A 83 6.97 -4.92 0.80
C VAL A 83 7.52 -4.56 -0.57
N LYS A 84 8.38 -3.53 -0.65
CA LYS A 84 8.92 -3.02 -1.91
C LYS A 84 9.73 -4.06 -2.69
N PRO A 85 10.65 -4.84 -2.10
CA PRO A 85 11.36 -5.89 -2.83
C PRO A 85 10.43 -6.96 -3.43
N LEU A 86 9.40 -7.36 -2.67
CA LEU A 86 8.39 -8.30 -3.14
C LEU A 86 7.60 -7.73 -4.33
N ALA A 87 7.14 -6.48 -4.21
CA ALA A 87 6.40 -5.80 -5.26
C ALA A 87 7.22 -5.70 -6.55
N ASP A 88 8.50 -5.31 -6.44
CA ASP A 88 9.43 -5.24 -7.57
C ASP A 88 9.59 -6.61 -8.23
N SER A 89 9.76 -7.69 -7.46
CA SER A 89 9.91 -9.05 -7.98
C SER A 89 8.70 -9.53 -8.79
N TYR A 90 7.52 -8.99 -8.51
CA TYR A 90 6.27 -9.34 -9.18
C TYR A 90 5.79 -8.30 -10.19
N GLY A 91 6.54 -7.20 -10.39
CA GLY A 91 6.13 -6.11 -11.26
C GLY A 91 4.87 -5.38 -10.77
N LEU A 92 4.64 -5.39 -9.46
CA LEU A 92 3.51 -4.72 -8.82
C LEU A 92 3.92 -3.35 -8.27
N ARG A 93 2.92 -2.48 -8.11
CA ARG A 93 3.09 -1.22 -7.38
C ARG A 93 2.73 -1.42 -5.91
N VAL A 94 3.47 -0.76 -5.02
CA VAL A 94 3.04 -0.58 -3.62
C VAL A 94 2.14 0.64 -3.58
N ASN A 95 0.85 0.43 -3.32
CA ASN A 95 -0.12 1.50 -3.11
C ASN A 95 -0.06 1.98 -1.65
N GLU A 96 -0.21 3.28 -1.42
CA GLU A 96 -0.08 3.87 -0.09
C GLU A 96 -1.44 4.31 0.46
N PHE A 97 -1.72 4.06 1.74
CA PHE A 97 -2.96 4.47 2.40
C PHE A 97 -2.71 5.21 3.73
N ARG A 98 -3.66 6.06 4.13
CA ARG A 98 -3.60 6.80 5.40
C ARG A 98 -4.13 5.91 6.55
N LYS A 99 -3.49 6.04 7.71
CA LYS A 99 -3.64 5.10 8.84
C LYS A 99 -4.54 5.59 9.98
N TYR A 100 -4.90 6.87 9.98
CA TYR A 100 -5.75 7.49 10.99
C TYR A 100 -7.21 7.41 10.56
N GLU A 101 -8.12 7.45 11.53
CA GLU A 101 -9.53 7.74 11.26
C GLU A 101 -9.70 9.24 10.96
N PRO A 102 -10.56 9.63 10.00
CA PRO A 102 -11.47 8.77 9.23
C PRO A 102 -10.85 8.09 8.01
N GLU A 103 -9.64 8.47 7.59
CA GLU A 103 -9.11 8.09 6.26
C GLU A 103 -8.83 6.59 6.09
N VAL A 104 -8.57 5.86 7.18
CA VAL A 104 -8.44 4.40 7.14
C VAL A 104 -9.77 3.71 6.81
N ASN A 105 -10.90 4.27 7.28
CA ASN A 105 -12.22 3.75 6.94
C ASN A 105 -12.56 4.04 5.48
N GLU A 106 -12.23 5.23 4.98
CA GLU A 106 -12.35 5.59 3.57
C GLU A 106 -11.48 4.70 2.69
N PHE A 107 -10.25 4.40 3.12
CA PHE A 107 -9.40 3.44 2.41
C PHE A 107 -10.07 2.06 2.32
N VAL A 108 -10.63 1.56 3.41
CA VAL A 108 -11.30 0.25 3.39
C VAL A 108 -12.51 0.26 2.45
N SER A 109 -13.41 1.24 2.59
CA SER A 109 -14.65 1.30 1.82
C SER A 109 -14.43 1.62 0.34
N ASP A 110 -13.55 2.59 0.04
CA ASP A 110 -13.41 3.14 -1.30
C ASP A 110 -12.30 2.52 -2.13
N VAL A 111 -11.32 1.88 -1.50
CA VAL A 111 -10.18 1.28 -2.19
C VAL A 111 -10.12 -0.22 -1.95
N LEU A 112 -9.93 -0.66 -0.71
CA LEU A 112 -9.70 -2.07 -0.40
C LEU A 112 -10.87 -2.95 -0.82
N ASN A 113 -12.11 -2.57 -0.49
CA ASN A 113 -13.31 -3.34 -0.83
C ASN A 113 -13.63 -3.35 -2.33
N LYS A 114 -13.12 -2.37 -3.09
CA LYS A 114 -13.31 -2.27 -4.53
C LYS A 114 -12.20 -2.96 -5.33
N ASP A 115 -11.08 -3.32 -4.69
CA ASP A 115 -9.98 -4.06 -5.33
C ASP A 115 -10.48 -5.45 -5.83
N PRO A 116 -10.30 -5.77 -7.12
CA PRO A 116 -10.74 -7.05 -7.70
C PRO A 116 -9.78 -8.21 -7.41
N SER A 117 -8.65 -7.97 -6.74
CA SER A 117 -7.67 -9.00 -6.42
C SER A 117 -8.21 -10.02 -5.43
N SER A 118 -7.95 -11.30 -5.69
CA SER A 118 -8.26 -12.39 -4.78
C SER A 118 -7.25 -12.51 -3.64
N ILE A 119 -5.99 -12.06 -3.81
CA ILE A 119 -5.00 -12.03 -2.73
C ILE A 119 -4.40 -10.63 -2.62
N ILE A 120 -4.63 -9.99 -1.47
CA ILE A 120 -4.15 -8.63 -1.18
C ILE A 120 -3.21 -8.67 0.02
N LEU A 121 -2.02 -8.08 -0.13
CA LEU A 121 -1.06 -7.90 0.96
C LEU A 121 -1.10 -6.46 1.48
N LEU A 122 -1.18 -6.29 2.80
CA LEU A 122 -1.23 -5.04 3.52
C LEU A 122 -0.05 -5.00 4.50
N SER A 123 0.80 -3.97 4.41
CA SER A 123 1.86 -3.72 5.39
C SER A 123 1.56 -2.48 6.21
N SER A 124 1.71 -2.59 7.53
CA SER A 124 1.38 -1.51 8.47
C SER A 124 2.38 -1.47 9.64
N ALA A 125 2.44 -0.34 10.35
CA ALA A 125 3.16 -0.29 11.62
C ALA A 125 2.35 -0.95 12.74
N ARG A 126 3.05 -1.37 13.80
CA ARG A 126 2.51 -2.09 14.96
C ARG A 126 1.20 -1.45 15.44
N GLU A 127 1.28 -0.17 15.76
CA GLU A 127 0.22 0.61 16.37
C GLU A 127 -1.00 0.85 15.45
N TRP A 128 -0.85 0.66 14.13
CA TRP A 128 -1.93 0.87 13.16
C TRP A 128 -2.57 -0.43 12.66
N ILE A 129 -2.01 -1.60 12.96
CA ILE A 129 -2.61 -2.89 12.61
C ILE A 129 -3.98 -3.08 13.28
N PRO A 130 -4.15 -2.82 14.60
CA PRO A 130 -5.45 -2.95 15.25
C PRO A 130 -6.50 -2.01 14.64
N VAL A 131 -6.11 -0.77 14.31
CA VAL A 131 -6.98 0.23 13.68
C VAL A 131 -7.41 -0.22 12.28
N LEU A 132 -6.47 -0.71 11.46
CA LEU A 132 -6.75 -1.24 10.13
C LEU A 132 -7.68 -2.46 10.19
N LEU A 133 -7.39 -3.44 11.05
CA LEU A 133 -8.22 -4.63 11.20
C LEU A 133 -9.62 -4.27 11.71
N LYS A 134 -9.74 -3.30 12.63
CA LYS A 134 -11.03 -2.78 13.09
C LYS A 134 -11.83 -2.15 11.95
N ALA A 135 -11.18 -1.35 11.10
CA ALA A 135 -11.83 -0.77 9.92
C ALA A 135 -12.31 -1.84 8.92
N ILE A 136 -11.60 -2.96 8.82
CA ILE A 136 -12.02 -4.12 8.00
C ILE A 136 -13.19 -4.89 8.66
N GLY A 137 -13.32 -4.85 9.98
CA GLY A 137 -14.39 -5.50 10.74
C GLY A 137 -13.93 -6.45 11.84
N TYR A 138 -12.63 -6.50 12.14
CA TYR A 138 -12.03 -7.41 13.12
C TYR A 138 -11.43 -6.66 14.31
N LYS A 139 -11.58 -7.22 15.50
CA LYS A 139 -10.87 -6.75 16.69
C LYS A 139 -9.81 -7.77 17.07
N ILE A 140 -8.62 -7.28 17.36
CA ILE A 140 -7.51 -8.08 17.89
C ILE A 140 -7.02 -7.44 19.18
N ASP A 141 -6.26 -8.21 19.95
CA ASP A 141 -5.51 -7.69 21.09
C ASP A 141 -4.32 -6.84 20.60
N GLU A 142 -4.16 -5.64 21.14
CA GLU A 142 -3.06 -4.73 20.78
C GLU A 142 -1.70 -5.27 21.21
N ASP A 143 -1.65 -6.15 22.21
CA ASP A 143 -0.38 -6.77 22.64
C ASP A 143 0.04 -7.93 21.71
N SER A 144 -0.86 -8.37 20.81
CA SER A 144 -0.59 -9.46 19.88
C SER A 144 0.17 -9.05 18.61
N VAL A 145 0.47 -7.75 18.44
CA VAL A 145 1.12 -7.21 17.21
C VAL A 145 2.65 -7.06 17.32
N ASP A 146 3.24 -7.57 18.40
CA ASP A 146 4.66 -7.37 18.74
C ASP A 146 5.62 -8.20 17.89
N ASP A 147 5.13 -9.32 17.38
CA ASP A 147 5.95 -10.24 16.61
C ASP A 147 5.98 -9.85 15.12
N PHE A 148 7.20 -9.66 14.61
CA PHE A 148 7.47 -9.36 13.20
C PHE A 148 7.12 -10.52 12.25
N ASP A 149 7.06 -11.75 12.76
CA ASP A 149 6.72 -12.94 11.97
C ASP A 149 5.21 -13.12 11.79
N ASN A 150 4.37 -12.37 12.50
CA ASN A 150 2.92 -12.51 12.41
C ASN A 150 2.41 -12.11 11.02
N ILE A 151 1.46 -12.91 10.53
CA ILE A 151 0.62 -12.63 9.37
C ILE A 151 -0.82 -12.83 9.83
N TRP A 152 -1.60 -11.74 9.83
CA TRP A 152 -3.05 -11.83 10.01
C TRP A 152 -3.66 -12.20 8.67
N VAL A 153 -4.24 -13.39 8.61
CA VAL A 153 -4.84 -13.96 7.41
C VAL A 153 -6.35 -13.92 7.58
N ILE A 154 -7.02 -13.17 6.71
CA ILE A 154 -8.48 -13.14 6.59
C ILE A 154 -8.82 -13.97 5.36
N GLU A 155 -9.33 -15.18 5.59
CA GLU A 155 -9.83 -16.08 4.53
C GLU A 155 -11.30 -15.78 4.24
N ASN A 156 -11.71 -15.91 2.98
CA ASN A 156 -13.09 -15.68 2.52
C ASN A 156 -13.61 -14.28 2.90
N ASP A 157 -12.79 -13.25 2.63
CA ASP A 157 -13.17 -11.85 2.84
C ASP A 157 -14.36 -11.46 1.95
N ASP A 158 -15.51 -11.23 2.58
CA ASP A 158 -16.75 -10.81 1.91
C ASP A 158 -16.87 -9.28 1.80
N LYS A 159 -15.81 -8.54 2.15
CA LYS A 159 -15.74 -7.07 2.16
C LYS A 159 -16.62 -6.42 3.23
N LYS A 160 -17.22 -7.22 4.11
CA LYS A 160 -18.07 -6.79 5.23
C LYS A 160 -17.52 -7.24 6.58
N GLY A 161 -16.37 -7.92 6.61
CA GLY A 161 -15.73 -8.40 7.82
C GLY A 161 -16.25 -9.74 8.33
N HIS A 162 -16.92 -10.55 7.51
CA HIS A 162 -17.43 -11.87 7.93
C HIS A 162 -16.50 -13.05 7.58
N GLY A 163 -15.33 -12.78 6.97
CA GLY A 163 -14.31 -13.79 6.73
C GLY A 163 -13.70 -14.36 8.01
N LYS A 164 -12.88 -15.41 7.88
CA LYS A 164 -12.19 -16.05 9.01
C LYS A 164 -10.82 -15.42 9.22
N LEU A 165 -10.66 -14.68 10.32
CA LEU A 165 -9.36 -14.19 10.78
C LEU A 165 -8.57 -15.29 11.50
N SER A 166 -7.29 -15.43 11.16
CA SER A 166 -6.32 -16.27 11.86
C SER A 166 -4.94 -15.62 11.85
N VAL A 167 -4.06 -16.01 12.78
CA VAL A 167 -2.66 -15.56 12.79
C VAL A 167 -1.77 -16.74 12.40
N LYS A 168 -0.90 -16.51 11.41
CA LYS A 168 0.14 -17.46 10.96
C LYS A 168 1.52 -16.82 11.06
N LYS A 169 2.57 -17.63 10.96
CA LYS A 169 3.97 -17.18 11.01
C LYS A 169 4.60 -17.19 9.61
N GLN A 170 5.45 -16.21 9.32
CA GLN A 170 6.25 -16.14 8.09
C GLN A 170 7.24 -17.30 7.97
N LYS A 171 7.87 -17.72 9.08
CA LYS A 171 8.87 -18.81 9.14
C LYS A 171 10.03 -18.61 8.15
N ILE A 172 10.65 -17.43 8.19
CA ILE A 172 11.74 -17.05 7.28
C ILE A 172 13.08 -16.78 7.97
N GLU A 173 13.24 -17.20 9.22
CA GLU A 173 14.46 -16.93 10.00
C GLU A 173 15.73 -17.39 9.26
N SER A 174 15.75 -18.61 8.74
CA SER A 174 16.89 -19.13 8.00
C SER A 174 17.23 -18.34 6.73
N CYS A 175 16.23 -17.71 6.10
CA CYS A 175 16.46 -16.81 4.97
C CYS A 175 17.07 -15.48 5.45
N ILE A 176 16.58 -14.95 6.58
CA ILE A 176 17.09 -13.71 7.17
C ILE A 176 18.56 -13.88 7.57
N GLU A 177 18.87 -14.95 8.31
CA GLU A 177 20.25 -15.29 8.71
C GLU A 177 21.17 -15.41 7.50
N TYR A 178 20.74 -16.13 6.46
CA TYR A 178 21.50 -16.25 5.22
C TYR A 178 21.82 -14.89 4.59
N TYR A 179 20.83 -13.99 4.50
CA TYR A 179 21.02 -12.64 3.95
C TYR A 179 21.96 -11.78 4.80
N LEU A 180 21.93 -11.93 6.13
CA LEU A 180 22.82 -11.20 7.04
C LEU A 180 24.27 -11.67 6.91
N GLU A 181 24.48 -12.97 6.70
CA GLU A 181 25.82 -13.56 6.52
C GLU A 181 26.44 -13.27 5.14
N HIS A 182 25.63 -13.29 4.07
CA HIS A 182 26.13 -13.29 2.69
C HIS A 182 25.85 -11.98 1.93
N GLY A 183 25.11 -11.04 2.55
CA GLY A 183 24.69 -9.79 1.93
C GLY A 183 23.68 -9.99 0.79
N HIS A 184 23.50 -8.95 -0.04
CA HIS A 184 22.51 -8.91 -1.14
C HIS A 184 22.79 -9.86 -2.31
N LEU A 185 23.76 -10.76 -2.21
CA LEU A 185 23.96 -11.78 -3.22
C LEU A 185 22.80 -12.76 -3.14
N GLN A 186 21.78 -12.56 -3.98
CA GLN A 186 20.70 -13.53 -4.08
C GLN A 186 21.30 -14.91 -4.38
N PRO A 187 21.00 -15.95 -3.57
CA PRO A 187 21.39 -17.29 -3.95
C PRO A 187 20.67 -17.59 -5.25
N ALA A 188 21.44 -17.82 -6.31
CA ALA A 188 20.93 -18.15 -7.63
C ALA A 188 19.81 -19.18 -7.46
N SER A 189 18.59 -18.76 -7.78
CA SER A 189 17.40 -19.58 -7.62
C SER A 189 17.61 -20.92 -8.32
N ASN A 190 17.74 -22.00 -7.55
CA ASN A 190 17.67 -23.40 -7.96
C ASN A 190 17.94 -23.67 -9.45
N ALA A 191 19.19 -23.49 -9.88
CA ALA A 191 19.66 -24.23 -11.03
C ALA A 191 19.64 -25.70 -10.63
N SER A 192 18.72 -26.48 -11.22
CA SER A 192 18.78 -27.94 -11.18
C SER A 192 20.22 -28.37 -11.37
N ILE A 193 20.78 -29.06 -10.39
CA ILE A 193 22.04 -29.80 -10.55
C ILE A 193 21.75 -30.94 -11.53
N LYS A 194 21.70 -30.62 -12.83
CA LYS A 194 22.01 -31.61 -13.85
C LYS A 194 23.53 -31.69 -13.85
N LYS A 195 24.06 -32.78 -13.30
CA LYS A 195 25.41 -33.25 -13.60
C LYS A 195 25.51 -33.41 -15.12
N THR A 196 26.05 -32.40 -15.79
CA THR A 196 26.48 -32.52 -17.18
C THR A 196 27.99 -32.35 -17.18
N THR A 197 28.66 -33.49 -17.29
CA THR A 197 30.08 -33.62 -17.59
C THR A 197 30.41 -32.83 -18.85
N ILE A 198 31.06 -31.68 -18.72
CA ILE A 198 31.58 -30.92 -19.87
C ILE A 198 33.03 -31.31 -20.09
N LYS A 199 33.28 -32.10 -21.15
CA LYS A 199 34.59 -32.22 -21.79
C LYS A 199 35.01 -30.84 -22.30
N LYS A 200 36.16 -30.35 -21.81
CA LYS A 200 36.87 -29.20 -22.39
C LYS A 200 37.17 -29.48 -23.86
N THR A 201 36.54 -28.73 -24.76
CA THR A 201 37.03 -28.57 -26.13
C THR A 201 37.31 -27.10 -26.37
N THR A 202 38.57 -26.84 -26.67
CA THR A 202 39.18 -25.55 -26.98
C THR A 202 38.59 -24.97 -28.27
N ILE A 203 38.05 -23.74 -28.23
CA ILE A 203 37.74 -22.97 -29.44
C ILE A 203 38.42 -21.60 -29.37
N LYS A 204 39.21 -21.35 -30.42
CA LYS A 204 39.98 -20.15 -30.74
C LYS A 204 39.09 -18.90 -30.82
N LYS A 205 39.64 -17.81 -30.29
CA LYS A 205 39.20 -16.42 -30.51
C LYS A 205 39.33 -16.04 -31.99
N THR A 206 38.29 -15.40 -32.52
CA THR A 206 38.45 -14.43 -33.63
C THR A 206 37.50 -13.26 -33.43
N SER A 207 38.11 -12.08 -33.47
CA SER A 207 37.55 -10.74 -33.34
C SER A 207 36.70 -10.32 -34.55
N LYS A 208 35.64 -9.53 -34.33
CA LYS A 208 35.38 -8.38 -35.21
C LYS A 208 34.55 -7.28 -34.54
N LYS A 209 35.09 -6.08 -34.73
CA LYS A 209 34.70 -4.74 -34.28
C LYS A 209 33.82 -4.10 -35.34
N THR A 210 32.70 -3.47 -34.96
CA THR A 210 32.10 -2.39 -35.78
C THR A 210 31.24 -1.44 -34.93
N THR A 211 31.15 -0.22 -35.42
CA THR A 211 31.00 1.07 -34.72
C THR A 211 29.70 1.81 -35.07
N SER A 212 29.17 2.53 -34.07
CA SER A 212 28.58 3.90 -34.09
C SER A 212 27.44 4.31 -35.04
N LYS A 213 26.44 5.05 -34.49
CA LYS A 213 25.89 6.39 -34.86
C LYS A 213 24.44 6.49 -34.34
N LYS A 214 23.96 7.45 -33.51
CA LYS A 214 23.98 8.94 -33.39
C LYS A 214 22.76 9.63 -34.04
N SER A 215 22.10 10.51 -33.25
CA SER A 215 21.24 11.68 -33.60
C SER A 215 19.78 11.41 -34.02
N THR A 216 18.74 12.25 -33.81
CA THR A 216 18.62 13.66 -33.38
C THR A 216 17.16 14.06 -33.00
N LYS A 217 17.03 14.83 -31.92
CA LYS A 217 16.23 16.06 -31.66
C LYS A 217 15.18 16.56 -32.69
N LYS A 218 13.98 16.95 -32.21
CA LYS A 218 13.22 18.09 -32.75
C LYS A 218 12.29 18.73 -31.70
N THR A 219 12.22 20.06 -31.74
CA THR A 219 11.57 20.97 -30.78
C THR A 219 10.62 21.88 -31.57
N THR A 220 9.46 22.26 -31.02
CA THR A 220 8.62 23.32 -31.62
C THR A 220 7.98 24.23 -30.56
N LYS A 221 8.11 25.54 -30.82
CA LYS A 221 7.67 26.73 -30.05
C LYS A 221 6.29 27.23 -30.53
N ARG A 222 5.79 28.25 -29.79
CA ARG A 222 4.83 29.35 -30.13
C ARG A 222 3.38 29.10 -29.66
N LYS A 223 2.59 30.09 -29.23
CA LYS A 223 2.64 31.57 -29.40
C LYS A 223 1.72 32.24 -28.34
N THR A 224 2.08 33.45 -27.96
CA THR A 224 1.32 34.44 -27.18
C THR A 224 0.28 35.18 -28.03
N LYS A 225 -0.77 35.71 -27.40
CA LYS A 225 -1.56 36.84 -27.93
C LYS A 225 -2.07 37.74 -26.78
N LYS A 226 -2.03 39.04 -27.06
CA LYS A 226 -2.20 40.20 -26.18
C LYS A 226 -3.19 41.14 -26.88
N SER A 227 -4.17 41.69 -26.17
CA SER A 227 -4.96 42.90 -26.52
C SER A 227 -6.04 43.11 -25.46
N SER A 228 -6.56 44.28 -25.10
CA SER A 228 -6.13 45.69 -24.96
C SER A 228 -7.42 46.47 -24.71
N LYS A 229 -7.41 47.48 -23.81
CA LYS A 229 -8.22 48.74 -23.84
C LYS A 229 -9.75 48.59 -23.64
N LYS A 230 -10.55 49.51 -23.08
CA LYS A 230 -10.39 50.88 -22.52
C LYS A 230 -11.72 51.23 -21.79
N SER A 231 -11.63 52.07 -20.75
CA SER A 231 -12.58 53.13 -20.28
C SER A 231 -14.07 52.86 -20.06
N THR A 232 -14.57 53.16 -18.84
CA THR A 232 -15.43 54.34 -18.56
C THR A 232 -15.58 54.60 -17.05
N LYS A 233 -15.44 55.87 -16.64
CA LYS A 233 -15.79 56.44 -15.33
C LYS A 233 -17.33 56.55 -15.20
N LYS A 234 -17.82 56.51 -13.95
CA LYS A 234 -18.87 57.39 -13.35
C LYS A 234 -19.99 56.63 -12.61
N SER A 235 -19.82 56.49 -11.29
CA SER A 235 -20.87 56.69 -10.25
C SER A 235 -20.40 56.09 -8.92
N LYS A 236 -19.71 56.91 -8.12
CA LYS A 236 -19.17 56.55 -6.80
C LYS A 236 -19.92 57.41 -5.78
N SER A 237 -20.96 56.85 -5.15
CA SER A 237 -21.50 57.31 -3.86
C SER A 237 -22.71 56.44 -3.52
N LYS A 238 -22.52 55.45 -2.63
CA LYS A 238 -23.51 54.69 -1.83
C LYS A 238 -23.07 53.26 -1.45
N THR A 239 -21.91 52.79 -1.91
CA THR A 239 -21.45 51.39 -1.64
C THR A 239 -20.43 51.26 -0.49
N VAL A 240 -19.98 52.35 0.11
CA VAL A 240 -18.86 52.30 1.09
C VAL A 240 -19.30 51.87 2.50
N GLU A 241 -20.59 51.95 2.83
CA GLU A 241 -21.08 51.64 4.17
C GLU A 241 -21.43 50.16 4.36
N LYS A 242 -21.93 49.48 3.31
CA LYS A 242 -22.22 48.03 3.35
C LYS A 242 -20.98 47.13 3.28
N GLU A 243 -19.83 47.66 2.87
CA GLU A 243 -18.59 46.88 2.77
C GLU A 243 -17.78 46.84 4.09
N LYS A 244 -18.02 47.81 5.00
CA LYS A 244 -17.40 47.82 6.34
C LYS A 244 -18.06 46.82 7.30
N GLU A 245 -19.39 46.71 7.30
CA GLU A 245 -20.10 45.70 8.11
C GLU A 245 -19.74 44.26 7.72
N LYS A 246 -19.55 43.98 6.42
CA LYS A 246 -19.20 42.64 5.93
C LYS A 246 -17.78 42.23 6.30
N LYS A 247 -16.85 43.19 6.43
CA LYS A 247 -15.47 42.94 6.86
C LYS A 247 -15.36 42.70 8.36
N GLU A 248 -16.19 43.35 9.18
CA GLU A 248 -16.16 43.16 10.63
C GLU A 248 -16.78 41.82 11.05
N LYS A 249 -17.87 41.40 10.40
CA LYS A 249 -18.50 40.08 10.64
C LYS A 249 -17.55 38.92 10.30
N LYS A 250 -16.79 39.05 9.22
CA LYS A 250 -15.78 38.06 8.79
C LYS A 250 -14.52 38.02 9.67
N ARG A 251 -14.29 39.07 10.48
CA ARG A 251 -13.18 39.11 11.45
C ARG A 251 -13.57 38.43 12.77
N LYS A 252 -14.80 38.65 13.25
CA LYS A 252 -15.34 37.99 14.46
C LYS A 252 -15.52 36.48 14.28
N GLU A 253 -15.93 36.02 13.09
CA GLU A 253 -16.05 34.59 12.76
C GLU A 253 -14.69 33.88 12.66
N LYS A 254 -13.62 34.63 12.37
CA LYS A 254 -12.24 34.13 12.32
C LYS A 254 -11.56 34.10 13.69
N GLU A 255 -12.03 34.89 14.66
CA GLU A 255 -11.57 34.82 16.05
C GLU A 255 -12.22 33.66 16.82
N LEU A 256 -13.50 33.36 16.56
CA LEU A 256 -14.20 32.22 17.17
C LEU A 256 -13.57 30.86 16.78
N THR A 257 -13.09 30.75 15.54
CA THR A 257 -12.43 29.53 15.03
C THR A 257 -10.99 29.36 15.51
N VAL A 258 -10.38 30.39 16.11
CA VAL A 258 -9.05 30.30 16.72
C VAL A 258 -9.16 29.89 18.20
N SER A 259 -10.19 30.34 18.92
CA SER A 259 -10.42 29.91 20.31
C SER A 259 -10.82 28.44 20.42
N GLU A 260 -11.58 27.88 19.47
CA GLU A 260 -11.91 26.44 19.48
C GLU A 260 -10.67 25.56 19.23
N LYS A 261 -9.74 25.99 18.36
CA LYS A 261 -8.52 25.25 18.05
C LYS A 261 -7.47 25.25 19.17
N LEU A 262 -7.57 26.17 20.12
CA LEU A 262 -6.68 26.21 21.29
C LEU A 262 -7.10 25.19 22.35
N ASN A 263 -8.40 24.88 22.46
CA ASN A 263 -8.90 23.87 23.41
C ASN A 263 -8.57 22.44 22.96
N ASP A 264 -8.53 22.16 21.65
CA ASP A 264 -8.16 20.85 21.12
C ASP A 264 -6.67 20.50 21.38
N ASN A 265 -5.79 21.51 21.41
CA ASN A 265 -4.37 21.31 21.70
C ASN A 265 -4.11 20.98 23.18
N GLU A 266 -4.93 21.48 24.12
CA GLU A 266 -4.79 21.12 25.55
C GLU A 266 -5.22 19.67 25.83
N TYR A 267 -6.15 19.12 25.03
CA TYR A 267 -6.54 17.71 25.13
C TYR A 267 -5.44 16.78 24.58
N ILE A 268 -4.72 17.21 23.54
CA ILE A 268 -3.65 16.43 22.92
C ILE A 268 -2.41 16.36 23.83
N THR A 269 -2.01 17.47 24.47
CA THR A 269 -0.86 17.49 25.39
C THR A 269 -1.08 16.62 26.63
N LYS A 270 -2.27 16.67 27.25
CA LYS A 270 -2.60 15.79 28.40
C LYS A 270 -2.59 14.30 28.06
N LYS A 271 -2.84 13.94 26.80
CA LYS A 271 -2.79 12.55 26.36
C LYS A 271 -1.37 12.07 26.12
N ILE A 272 -0.46 12.93 25.67
CA ILE A 272 0.96 12.61 25.44
C ILE A 272 1.71 12.40 26.76
N ASP A 273 1.45 13.21 27.80
CA ASP A 273 2.11 13.06 29.11
C ASP A 273 1.80 11.72 29.80
N LYS A 274 0.66 11.09 29.47
CA LYS A 274 0.30 9.76 29.98
C LYS A 274 1.13 8.62 29.36
N TYR A 275 1.78 8.84 28.22
CA TYR A 275 2.58 7.83 27.51
C TYR A 275 4.09 7.97 27.72
N ILE A 276 4.57 9.03 28.37
CA ILE A 276 6.01 9.28 28.58
C ILE A 276 6.48 8.73 29.96
N TYR A 277 5.58 8.36 30.87
CA TYR A 277 5.91 7.89 32.22
C TYR A 277 5.40 6.47 32.56
N LYS A 278 5.37 5.55 31.60
CA LYS A 278 5.25 4.11 31.83
C LYS A 278 6.22 3.36 30.93
#